data_AF-A0A0K8S7J8-F1
#
_entry.id   AF-A0A0K8S7J8-F1
#
_cell.length_a   1.000
_cell.length_b   1.000
_cell.length_c   1.000
_cell.angle_alpha   90.00
_cell.angle_beta   90.00
_cell.angle_gamma   90.00
#
_symmetry.space_group_name_H-M   'P 1'
#
loop_
_entity.id
_entity.type
_entity.pdbx_description
1 polymer ?
#
loop_
_entity_poly.entity_id
_entity_poly.type
_entity_poly.pdbx_seq_one_letter_code
_entity_poly.pdbx_strand_id
1 'polypeptide(L)'
;MFGPDRSPYQGGIYHGKLVFPREFPFKPPSIYMITPNGRFKTNTRLCLSISDFHPDMWNPAWSVSTILTGLLSFMLETSPTLGSVETSEEEKRQLAYRSLSHNLSDAQFCEQFPDVVQDIKEELTRREKLEEEARRKQEENRLNGLNTSHADTTTSALQSAISNLIMLLGLAAFVFAVKYVVTSTPME
;
A
#
# COMPACT_ATOMS: atom_id res chain seq x y z
N MET A 1 -13.21 -15.63 3.72
CA MET A 1 -13.37 -15.13 2.33
C MET A 1 -12.10 -14.41 1.93
N PHE A 2 -11.62 -14.59 0.69
CA PHE A 2 -10.50 -13.84 0.14
C PHE A 2 -11.02 -12.57 -0.55
N GLY A 3 -10.32 -11.46 -0.35
CA GLY A 3 -10.64 -10.19 -0.99
C GLY A 3 -10.44 -10.23 -2.50
N PRO A 4 -11.44 -9.88 -3.32
CA PRO A 4 -11.33 -9.95 -4.77
C PRO A 4 -10.28 -9.00 -5.35
N ASP A 5 -9.67 -9.40 -6.46
CA ASP A 5 -8.79 -8.52 -7.24
C ASP A 5 -9.54 -7.28 -7.74
N ARG A 6 -8.79 -6.18 -7.90
CA ARG A 6 -9.31 -4.89 -8.37
C ARG A 6 -10.42 -4.33 -7.48
N SER A 7 -10.45 -4.74 -6.22
CA SER A 7 -11.32 -4.19 -5.18
C SER A 7 -10.50 -3.52 -4.07
N PRO A 8 -11.11 -2.72 -3.19
CA PRO A 8 -10.45 -2.18 -1.99
C PRO A 8 -10.03 -3.27 -1.00
N TYR A 9 -10.63 -4.45 -1.14
CA TYR A 9 -10.44 -5.59 -0.27
C TYR A 9 -9.31 -6.50 -0.73
N GLN A 10 -8.74 -6.26 -1.92
CA GLN A 10 -7.71 -7.08 -2.54
C GLN A 10 -6.56 -7.35 -1.58
N GLY A 11 -6.11 -8.62 -1.53
CA GLY A 11 -5.03 -9.06 -0.65
C GLY A 11 -5.42 -9.19 0.82
N GLY A 12 -6.68 -8.92 1.18
CA GLY A 12 -7.22 -9.17 2.52
C GLY A 12 -7.86 -10.55 2.67
N ILE A 13 -7.89 -11.05 3.91
CA ILE A 13 -8.53 -12.30 4.29
C ILE A 13 -9.53 -12.01 5.40
N TYR A 14 -10.79 -12.37 5.18
CA TYR A 14 -11.89 -11.99 6.07
C TYR A 14 -12.53 -13.23 6.70
N HIS A 15 -12.30 -13.41 8.00
CA HIS A 15 -12.94 -14.38 8.86
C HIS A 15 -14.35 -13.91 9.24
N GLY A 16 -15.29 -14.83 9.26
CA GLY A 16 -16.68 -14.61 9.64
C GLY A 16 -17.32 -15.92 10.06
N LYS A 17 -18.57 -15.88 10.48
CA LYS A 17 -19.33 -17.07 10.88
C LYS A 17 -20.76 -17.04 10.37
N LEU A 18 -21.26 -18.23 10.04
CA LEU A 18 -22.66 -18.50 9.78
C LEU A 18 -23.23 -19.24 11.00
N VAL A 19 -24.34 -18.75 11.55
CA VAL A 19 -25.05 -19.42 12.65
C VAL A 19 -26.34 -19.96 12.08
N PHE A 20 -26.40 -21.28 11.92
CA PHE A 20 -27.55 -21.98 11.36
C PHE A 20 -28.60 -22.25 12.47
N PRO A 21 -29.88 -21.92 12.23
CA PRO A 21 -30.95 -22.31 13.15
C PRO A 21 -31.22 -23.83 13.09
N ARG A 22 -31.98 -24.36 14.05
CA ARG A 22 -32.36 -25.78 14.08
C ARG A 22 -33.19 -26.20 12.85
N GLU A 23 -33.88 -25.24 12.25
CA GLU A 23 -34.75 -25.44 11.09
C GLU A 23 -34.03 -25.29 9.75
N PHE A 24 -32.71 -25.09 9.72
CA PHE A 24 -31.93 -25.12 8.48
C PHE A 24 -32.07 -26.50 7.79
N PRO A 25 -32.31 -26.58 6.46
CA PRO A 25 -32.22 -25.50 5.47
C PRO A 25 -33.53 -24.74 5.18
N PHE A 26 -34.62 -24.98 5.91
CA PHE A 26 -35.89 -24.27 5.69
C PHE A 26 -35.88 -22.83 6.20
N LYS A 27 -35.00 -22.50 7.14
CA LYS A 27 -34.69 -21.12 7.53
C LYS A 27 -33.24 -20.75 7.20
N PRO A 28 -32.99 -19.50 6.78
CA PRO A 28 -31.64 -18.98 6.52
C PRO A 28 -30.76 -18.89 7.78
N PRO A 29 -29.43 -18.79 7.65
CA PRO A 29 -28.53 -18.52 8.77
C PRO A 29 -28.48 -17.02 9.16
N SER A 30 -28.02 -16.75 10.39
CA SER A 30 -27.46 -15.43 10.73
C SER A 30 -26.02 -15.32 10.21
N ILE A 31 -25.63 -14.15 9.71
CA ILE A 31 -24.32 -13.89 9.11
C ILE A 31 -23.55 -12.84 9.93
N TYR A 32 -22.26 -13.10 10.18
CA TYR A 32 -21.37 -12.19 10.92
C TYR A 32 -19.99 -12.13 10.28
N MET A 33 -19.35 -10.96 10.35
CA MET A 33 -17.93 -10.78 10.07
C MET A 33 -17.16 -10.59 11.36
N ILE A 34 -15.98 -11.20 11.46
CA ILE A 34 -15.10 -11.11 12.63
C ILE A 34 -13.93 -10.18 12.31
N THR A 35 -13.25 -10.40 11.18
CA THR A 35 -12.14 -9.55 10.74
C THR A 35 -12.64 -8.15 10.39
N PRO A 36 -12.03 -7.08 10.94
CA PRO A 36 -12.29 -5.71 10.52
C PRO A 36 -12.09 -5.52 9.01
N ASN A 37 -13.07 -4.93 8.34
CA ASN A 37 -13.11 -4.90 6.87
C ASN A 37 -13.62 -3.57 6.27
N GLY A 38 -14.13 -2.65 7.09
CA GLY A 38 -14.59 -1.33 6.64
C GLY A 38 -15.93 -1.33 5.90
N ARG A 39 -16.58 -2.48 5.75
CA ARG A 39 -17.91 -2.62 5.13
C ARG A 39 -18.97 -3.06 6.11
N PHE A 40 -18.64 -4.03 6.96
CA PHE A 40 -19.52 -4.61 7.96
C PHE A 40 -18.93 -4.42 9.35
N LYS A 41 -19.75 -3.92 10.28
CA LYS A 41 -19.44 -3.87 11.70
C LYS A 41 -19.16 -5.29 12.20
N THR A 42 -18.03 -5.46 12.86
CA THR A 42 -17.62 -6.78 13.35
C THR A 42 -18.58 -7.29 14.43
N ASN A 43 -18.71 -8.61 14.49
CA ASN A 43 -19.54 -9.33 15.47
C ASN A 43 -21.00 -8.86 15.56
N THR A 44 -21.52 -8.25 14.49
CA THR A 44 -22.89 -7.76 14.39
C THR A 44 -23.64 -8.57 13.34
N ARG A 45 -24.91 -8.90 13.61
CA ARG A 45 -25.77 -9.59 12.65
C ARG A 45 -25.96 -8.71 11.40
N LEU A 46 -25.75 -9.30 10.23
CA LEU A 46 -25.91 -8.60 8.95
C LEU A 46 -27.29 -8.90 8.35
N CYS A 47 -28.00 -7.85 7.96
CA CYS A 47 -29.28 -7.96 7.26
C CYS A 47 -29.03 -8.01 5.75
N LEU A 48 -28.96 -9.21 5.20
CA LEU A 48 -28.79 -9.44 3.76
C LEU A 48 -29.95 -10.28 3.25
N SER A 49 -30.30 -10.19 1.97
CA SER A 49 -31.41 -10.98 1.38
C SER A 49 -31.26 -12.50 1.56
N ILE A 50 -30.05 -12.97 1.83
CA ILE A 50 -29.66 -14.37 2.10
C ILE A 50 -29.60 -14.73 3.60
N SER A 51 -30.00 -13.80 4.49
CA SER A 51 -29.89 -13.93 5.95
C SER A 51 -31.25 -14.12 6.63
N ASP A 52 -31.22 -14.43 7.91
CA ASP A 52 -32.39 -14.60 8.80
C ASP A 52 -33.27 -13.38 9.04
N PHE A 53 -32.90 -12.21 8.52
CA PHE A 53 -33.81 -11.07 8.44
C PHE A 53 -34.86 -11.20 7.34
N HIS A 54 -34.64 -12.06 6.35
CA HIS A 54 -35.49 -12.17 5.16
C HIS A 54 -35.92 -13.62 4.86
N PRO A 55 -36.66 -14.28 5.77
CA PRO A 55 -37.10 -15.66 5.58
C PRO A 55 -37.98 -15.86 4.33
N ASP A 56 -38.74 -14.84 3.91
CA ASP A 56 -39.62 -14.93 2.74
C ASP A 56 -38.86 -14.92 1.40
N MET A 57 -37.63 -14.39 1.38
CA MET A 57 -36.76 -14.37 0.20
C MET A 57 -35.78 -15.54 0.17
N TRP A 58 -35.77 -16.38 1.22
CA TRP A 58 -34.85 -17.49 1.35
C TRP A 58 -35.24 -18.66 0.44
N ASN A 59 -34.26 -19.21 -0.28
CA ASN A 59 -34.43 -20.46 -1.01
C ASN A 59 -33.70 -21.60 -0.27
N PRO A 60 -34.41 -22.62 0.25
CA PRO A 60 -33.80 -23.77 0.93
C PRO A 60 -32.80 -24.58 0.08
N ALA A 61 -32.80 -24.40 -1.24
CA ALA A 61 -31.83 -25.03 -2.14
C ALA A 61 -30.48 -24.29 -2.20
N TRP A 62 -30.34 -23.10 -1.60
CA TRP A 62 -29.08 -22.38 -1.58
C TRP A 62 -28.07 -23.09 -0.67
N SER A 63 -26.94 -23.48 -1.28
CA SER A 63 -25.80 -24.07 -0.58
C SER A 63 -25.05 -23.04 0.26
N VAL A 64 -24.21 -23.48 1.19
CA VAL A 64 -23.26 -22.60 1.91
C VAL A 64 -22.38 -21.81 0.93
N SER A 65 -21.96 -22.43 -0.18
CA SER A 65 -21.20 -21.73 -1.23
C SER A 65 -22.01 -20.57 -1.82
N THR A 66 -23.30 -20.76 -2.08
CA THR A 66 -24.19 -19.71 -2.60
C THR A 66 -24.32 -18.55 -1.61
N ILE A 67 -24.43 -18.85 -0.32
CA ILE A 67 -24.48 -17.84 0.75
C ILE A 67 -23.19 -17.02 0.78
N LEU A 68 -22.02 -17.68 0.71
CA LEU A 68 -20.73 -17.00 0.73
C LEU A 68 -20.52 -16.14 -0.52
N THR A 69 -20.95 -16.60 -1.70
CA THR A 69 -20.94 -15.80 -2.93
C THR A 69 -21.84 -14.57 -2.78
N GLY A 70 -23.05 -14.72 -2.26
CA GLY A 70 -23.95 -13.60 -2.02
C GLY A 70 -23.40 -12.58 -1.02
N LEU A 71 -22.79 -13.05 0.07
CA LEU A 71 -22.10 -12.19 1.05
C LEU A 71 -20.96 -11.39 0.39
N LEU A 72 -20.17 -12.03 -0.48
CA LEU A 72 -19.12 -11.35 -1.22
C LEU A 72 -19.68 -10.27 -2.17
N SER A 73 -20.79 -10.55 -2.86
CA SER A 73 -21.47 -9.55 -3.69
C SER A 73 -21.88 -8.33 -2.86
N PHE A 74 -22.53 -8.54 -1.71
CA PHE A 74 -22.90 -7.45 -0.80
C PHE A 74 -21.70 -6.70 -0.20
N MET A 75 -20.54 -7.38 -0.08
CA MET A 75 -19.29 -6.77 0.38
C MET A 75 -18.76 -5.75 -0.63
N LEU A 76 -18.97 -5.99 -1.92
CA LEU A 76 -18.55 -5.10 -3.02
C LEU A 76 -19.53 -3.96 -3.30
N GLU A 77 -20.76 -4.05 -2.80
CA GLU A 77 -21.74 -2.98 -2.88
C GLU A 77 -21.52 -1.89 -1.80
N THR A 78 -22.08 -0.71 -2.04
CA THR A 78 -22.09 0.42 -1.11
C THR A 78 -23.44 0.65 -0.43
N SER A 79 -24.44 -0.17 -0.77
CA SER A 79 -25.81 -0.07 -0.25
C SER A 79 -25.82 -0.16 1.28
N PRO A 80 -26.47 0.77 2.01
CA PRO A 80 -26.55 0.68 3.46
C PRO A 80 -27.46 -0.48 3.87
N THR A 81 -27.06 -1.21 4.90
CA THR A 81 -27.89 -2.25 5.52
C THR A 81 -27.60 -2.34 7.02
N LEU A 82 -28.43 -3.05 7.78
CA LEU A 82 -28.14 -3.30 9.19
C LEU A 82 -26.79 -4.03 9.32
N GLY A 83 -25.92 -3.43 10.14
CA GLY A 83 -24.58 -3.94 10.36
C GLY A 83 -23.55 -3.45 9.34
N SER A 84 -23.93 -2.65 8.33
CA SER A 84 -22.93 -1.96 7.49
C SER A 84 -22.29 -0.78 8.22
N VAL A 85 -21.09 -0.42 7.79
CA VAL A 85 -20.40 0.84 8.13
C VAL A 85 -19.96 1.53 6.84
N GLU A 86 -19.77 2.84 6.91
CA GLU A 86 -19.21 3.63 5.82
C GLU A 86 -17.78 4.03 6.15
N THR A 87 -16.84 3.64 5.30
CA THR A 87 -15.41 3.98 5.41
C THR A 87 -14.86 4.31 4.04
N SER A 88 -13.72 5.00 4.00
CA SER A 88 -13.03 5.30 2.75
C SER A 88 -12.43 4.04 2.12
N GLU A 89 -12.25 4.06 0.80
CA GLU A 89 -11.56 2.97 0.08
C GLU A 89 -10.12 2.76 0.57
N GLU A 90 -9.46 3.84 0.97
CA GLU A 90 -8.13 3.81 1.58
C GLU A 90 -8.13 3.07 2.92
N GLU A 91 -9.11 3.36 3.78
CA GLU A 91 -9.27 2.66 5.04
C GLU A 91 -9.54 1.15 4.82
N LYS A 92 -10.36 0.78 3.84
CA LYS A 92 -10.59 -0.61 3.46
C LYS A 92 -9.30 -1.30 3.01
N ARG A 93 -8.45 -0.63 2.22
CA ARG A 93 -7.14 -1.16 1.80
C ARG A 93 -6.20 -1.36 2.97
N GLN A 94 -6.18 -0.43 3.94
CA GLN A 94 -5.41 -0.59 5.17
C GLN A 94 -5.91 -1.76 6.02
N LEU A 95 -7.22 -1.94 6.12
CA LEU A 95 -7.83 -3.07 6.80
C LEU A 95 -7.54 -4.39 6.08
N ALA A 96 -7.58 -4.42 4.75
CA ALA A 96 -7.17 -5.57 3.95
C ALA A 96 -5.71 -5.94 4.24
N TYR A 97 -4.80 -4.96 4.26
CA TYR A 97 -3.40 -5.18 4.61
C TYR A 97 -3.21 -5.79 6.01
N ARG A 98 -3.91 -5.24 7.01
CA ARG A 98 -3.83 -5.65 8.43
C ARG A 98 -4.60 -6.95 8.74
N SER A 99 -5.50 -7.38 7.86
CA SER A 99 -6.35 -8.54 8.09
C SER A 99 -5.55 -9.83 8.33
N LEU A 100 -4.39 -9.97 7.67
CA LEU A 100 -3.49 -11.11 7.80
C LEU A 100 -3.01 -11.29 9.24
N SER A 101 -2.34 -10.27 9.79
CA SER A 101 -1.82 -10.31 11.16
C SER A 101 -2.95 -10.36 12.19
N HIS A 102 -4.08 -9.70 11.92
CA HIS A 102 -5.27 -9.80 12.76
C HIS A 102 -5.76 -11.25 12.88
N ASN A 103 -5.90 -11.95 11.77
CA ASN A 103 -6.39 -13.33 11.77
C ASN A 103 -5.41 -14.29 12.45
N LEU A 104 -4.10 -14.06 12.34
CA LEU A 104 -3.10 -14.85 13.08
C LEU A 104 -3.16 -14.67 14.60
N SER A 105 -3.74 -13.57 15.08
CA SER A 105 -3.96 -13.35 16.52
C SER A 105 -5.22 -14.05 17.06
N ASP A 106 -6.10 -14.53 16.18
CA ASP A 106 -7.30 -15.27 16.52
C ASP A 106 -6.98 -16.77 16.57
N ALA A 107 -6.99 -17.35 17.78
CA ALA A 107 -6.70 -18.75 17.99
C ALA A 107 -7.69 -19.67 17.26
N GLN A 108 -8.98 -19.29 17.21
CA GLN A 108 -10.00 -20.07 16.54
C GLN A 108 -9.78 -20.07 15.02
N PHE A 109 -9.43 -18.92 14.45
CA PHE A 109 -9.03 -18.84 13.04
C PHE A 109 -7.84 -19.75 12.76
N CYS A 110 -6.82 -19.71 13.62
CA CYS A 110 -5.62 -20.52 13.45
C CYS A 110 -5.90 -22.02 13.50
N GLU A 111 -6.80 -22.45 14.38
CA GLU A 111 -7.21 -23.85 14.52
C GLU A 111 -8.06 -24.32 13.34
N GLN A 112 -8.98 -23.48 12.86
CA GLN A 112 -9.96 -23.85 11.83
C GLN A 112 -9.39 -23.80 10.41
N PHE A 113 -8.36 -22.98 10.16
CA PHE A 113 -7.81 -22.73 8.83
C PHE A 113 -6.28 -22.83 8.78
N PRO A 114 -5.67 -23.98 9.15
CA PRO A 114 -4.22 -24.12 9.24
C PRO A 114 -3.49 -23.87 7.91
N ASP A 115 -4.08 -24.28 6.78
CA ASP A 115 -3.50 -24.06 5.45
C ASP A 115 -3.45 -22.56 5.13
N VAL A 116 -4.52 -21.82 5.43
CA VAL A 116 -4.58 -20.37 5.23
C VAL A 116 -3.61 -19.65 6.17
N VAL A 117 -3.39 -20.15 7.39
CA VAL A 117 -2.37 -19.62 8.31
C VAL A 117 -0.97 -19.74 7.69
N GLN A 118 -0.68 -20.86 7.04
CA GLN A 118 0.59 -21.05 6.35
C GLN A 118 0.74 -20.02 5.23
N ASP A 119 -0.26 -19.89 4.35
CA ASP A 119 -0.27 -18.91 3.26
C ASP A 119 -0.06 -17.48 3.78
N ILE A 120 -0.70 -17.13 4.91
CA ILE A 120 -0.52 -15.82 5.54
C ILE A 120 0.92 -15.61 6.01
N LYS A 121 1.53 -16.60 6.67
CA LYS A 121 2.91 -16.50 7.15
C LYS A 121 3.91 -16.33 6.01
N GLU A 122 3.71 -17.07 4.92
CA GLU A 122 4.52 -16.96 3.71
C GLU A 122 4.39 -15.56 3.08
N GLU A 123 3.16 -15.05 2.98
CA GLU A 123 2.89 -13.70 2.45
C GLU A 123 3.48 -12.59 3.34
N LEU A 124 3.37 -12.69 4.67
CA LEU A 124 3.98 -11.72 5.59
C LEU A 124 5.52 -11.74 5.48
N THR A 125 6.12 -12.92 5.42
CA THR A 125 7.57 -13.08 5.20
C THR A 125 8.01 -12.45 3.87
N ARG A 126 7.20 -12.61 2.82
CA ARG A 126 7.45 -12.00 1.51
C ARG A 126 7.40 -10.47 1.60
N ARG A 127 6.44 -9.90 2.32
CA ARG A 127 6.31 -8.44 2.54
C ARG A 127 7.52 -7.89 3.29
N GLU A 128 7.94 -8.54 4.38
CA GLU A 128 9.11 -8.14 5.17
C GLU A 128 10.39 -8.09 4.32
N LYS A 129 10.62 -9.11 3.48
CA LYS A 129 11.77 -9.15 2.56
C LYS A 129 11.76 -7.99 1.57
N LEU A 130 10.61 -7.70 0.97
CA LEU A 130 10.47 -6.59 0.02
C LEU A 130 10.68 -5.22 0.68
N GLU A 131 10.18 -5.04 1.91
CA GLU A 131 10.39 -3.82 2.69
C GLU A 131 11.87 -3.65 3.06
N GLU A 132 12.56 -4.73 3.43
CA GLU A 132 14.00 -4.70 3.69
C GLU A 132 14.81 -4.37 2.44
N GLU A 133 14.50 -4.98 1.30
CA GLU A 133 15.12 -4.68 0.01
C GLU A 133 14.90 -3.23 -0.41
N ALA A 134 13.68 -2.71 -0.25
CA ALA A 134 13.35 -1.32 -0.56
C ALA A 134 14.15 -0.35 0.33
N ARG A 135 14.25 -0.64 1.63
CA ARG A 135 15.08 0.13 2.57
C ARG A 135 16.56 0.11 2.19
N ARG A 136 17.11 -1.06 1.83
CA ARG A 136 18.51 -1.18 1.39
C ARG A 136 18.78 -0.35 0.15
N LYS A 137 17.93 -0.46 -0.89
CA LYS A 137 18.03 0.34 -2.11
C LYS A 137 17.93 1.84 -1.85
N GLN A 138 17.06 2.26 -0.93
CA GLN A 138 16.93 3.66 -0.55
C GLN A 138 18.21 4.19 0.12
N GLU A 139 18.85 3.40 0.99
CA GLU A 139 20.10 3.79 1.64
C GLU A 139 21.27 3.82 0.66
N GLU A 140 21.37 2.85 -0.24
CA GLU A 140 22.35 2.85 -1.33
C GLU A 140 22.20 4.09 -2.23
N ASN A 141 20.97 4.42 -2.63
CA ASN A 141 20.68 5.63 -3.41
C ASN A 141 21.06 6.90 -2.65
N ARG A 142 20.83 6.95 -1.33
CA ARG A 142 21.21 8.08 -0.49
C ARG A 142 22.73 8.23 -0.40
N LEU A 143 23.46 7.14 -0.18
CA LEU A 143 24.93 7.14 -0.12
C LEU A 143 25.55 7.53 -1.47
N ASN A 144 25.01 7.02 -2.57
CA ASN A 144 25.43 7.37 -3.92
C ASN A 144 25.17 8.86 -4.22
N GLY A 145 24.03 9.41 -3.81
CA GLY A 145 23.74 10.84 -3.94
C GLY A 145 24.71 11.75 -3.17
N LEU A 146 25.11 11.35 -1.95
CA LEU A 146 26.15 12.05 -1.20
C LEU A 146 27.51 12.01 -1.91
N ASN A 147 27.92 10.86 -2.45
CA ASN A 147 29.20 10.73 -3.14
C ASN A 147 29.25 11.57 -4.43
N THR A 148 28.16 11.59 -5.21
CA THR A 148 28.07 12.40 -6.45
C THR A 148 28.10 13.90 -6.15
N SER A 149 27.35 14.36 -5.15
CA SER A 149 27.35 15.78 -4.77
C SER A 149 28.71 16.27 -4.26
N HIS A 150 29.47 15.42 -3.57
CA HIS A 150 30.82 15.76 -3.12
C HIS A 150 31.81 15.85 -4.29
N ALA A 151 31.71 14.93 -5.27
CA ALA A 151 32.51 14.99 -6.49
C ALA A 151 32.20 16.26 -7.32
N ASP A 152 30.92 16.59 -7.54
CA ASP A 152 30.49 17.77 -8.29
C ASP A 152 30.90 19.10 -7.64
N THR A 153 30.93 19.16 -6.31
CA THR A 153 31.39 20.35 -5.58
C THR A 153 32.89 20.58 -5.83
N THR A 154 33.71 19.53 -5.81
CA THR A 154 35.16 19.65 -6.05
C THR A 154 35.50 20.02 -7.49
N THR A 155 34.81 19.43 -8.47
CA THR A 155 35.02 19.74 -9.89
C THR A 155 34.57 21.16 -10.25
N SER A 156 33.40 21.59 -9.76
CA SER A 156 32.91 22.96 -10.01
C SER A 156 33.79 24.03 -9.37
N ALA A 157 34.31 23.80 -8.16
CA ALA A 157 35.23 24.72 -7.49
C ALA A 157 36.56 24.86 -8.26
N LEU A 158 37.12 23.73 -8.73
CA LEU A 158 38.34 23.72 -9.53
C LEU A 158 38.12 24.42 -10.88
N GLN A 159 36.99 24.16 -11.55
CA GLN A 159 36.63 24.78 -12.83
C GLN A 159 36.46 26.29 -12.70
N SER A 160 35.82 26.76 -11.62
CA SER A 160 35.68 28.19 -11.32
C SER A 160 37.05 28.85 -11.06
N ALA A 161 37.93 28.20 -10.29
CA ALA A 161 39.28 28.70 -10.02
C ALA A 161 40.13 28.82 -11.29
N ILE A 162 40.09 27.81 -12.16
CA ILE A 162 40.80 27.82 -13.44
C ILE A 162 40.26 28.94 -14.35
N SER A 163 38.94 29.10 -14.44
CA SER A 163 38.32 30.14 -15.27
C SER A 163 38.72 31.55 -14.82
N ASN A 164 38.77 31.80 -13.50
CA ASN A 164 39.20 33.08 -12.95
C ASN A 164 40.69 33.36 -13.23
N LEU A 165 41.54 32.33 -13.13
CA LEU A 165 42.97 32.46 -13.44
C LEU A 165 43.20 32.82 -14.91
N ILE A 166 42.49 32.16 -15.83
CA ILE A 166 42.56 32.46 -17.27
C ILE A 166 42.13 33.91 -17.53
N MET A 167 41.03 34.36 -16.91
CA MET A 167 40.54 35.72 -17.08
C MET A 167 41.55 36.76 -16.57
N LEU A 168 42.19 36.50 -15.42
CA LEU A 168 43.22 37.38 -14.84
C LEU A 168 44.49 37.45 -15.72
N LEU A 169 44.94 36.31 -16.26
CA LEU A 169 46.06 36.27 -17.20
C LEU A 169 45.74 37.02 -18.49
N GLY A 170 44.54 36.86 -19.02
CA GLY A 170 44.07 37.61 -20.20
C GLY A 170 44.02 39.12 -19.95
N LEU A 171 43.50 39.54 -18.80
CA LEU A 171 43.47 40.96 -18.40
C LEU A 171 44.89 41.53 -18.26
N ALA A 172 45.80 40.81 -17.61
CA ALA A 172 47.19 41.23 -17.44
C ALA A 172 47.92 41.35 -18.78
N ALA A 173 47.73 40.38 -19.69
CA ALA A 173 48.28 40.43 -21.04
C ALA A 173 47.73 41.62 -21.84
N PHE A 174 46.43 41.90 -21.72
CA PHE A 174 45.81 43.06 -22.35
C PHE A 174 46.35 44.38 -21.80
N VAL A 175 46.45 44.53 -20.48
CA VAL A 175 47.04 45.72 -19.83
C VAL A 175 48.49 45.90 -20.27
N PHE A 176 49.26 44.81 -20.36
CA PHE A 176 50.64 44.85 -20.83
C PHE A 176 50.72 45.28 -22.30
N ALA A 177 49.86 44.74 -23.17
CA ALA A 177 49.81 45.12 -24.58
C ALA A 177 49.43 46.60 -24.76
N VAL A 178 48.42 47.09 -24.03
CA VAL A 178 48.01 48.51 -24.04
C VAL A 178 49.17 49.38 -23.57
N LYS A 179 49.83 49.03 -22.46
CA LYS A 179 50.98 49.78 -21.95
C LYS A 179 52.12 49.80 -22.96
N TYR A 180 52.44 48.65 -23.56
CA TYR A 180 53.45 48.51 -24.60
C TYR A 180 53.16 49.44 -25.78
N VAL A 181 51.94 49.38 -26.34
CA VAL A 181 51.50 50.23 -27.45
C VAL A 181 51.65 51.71 -27.11
N VAL A 182 51.10 52.15 -25.96
CA VAL A 182 51.16 53.55 -25.52
C VAL A 182 52.60 54.05 -25.31
N THR A 183 53.52 53.20 -24.83
CA THR A 183 54.94 53.58 -24.69
C THR A 183 55.74 53.47 -25.99
N SER A 184 55.24 52.75 -27.00
CA SER A 184 55.94 52.49 -28.25
C SER A 184 55.55 53.42 -29.40
N THR A 185 54.50 54.23 -29.23
CA THR A 185 54.14 55.31 -30.18
C THR A 185 55.00 56.55 -29.92
N PRO A 186 55.89 56.96 -30.84
CA PRO A 186 56.58 58.24 -30.75
C PRO A 186 55.58 59.37 -31.03
N MET A 187 55.63 60.45 -30.24
CA MET A 187 54.90 61.67 -30.56
C MET A 187 55.57 62.34 -31.76
N GLU A 188 54.88 62.35 -32.90
CA GLU A 188 55.08 63.31 -33.99
C GLU A 188 53.82 64.17 -34.14
#